data_AF-A0A2D9DPD3-F1
#
_entry.id   AF-A0A2D9DPD3-F1
#
_cell.length_a   1.000
_cell.length_b   1.000
_cell.length_c   1.000
_cell.angle_alpha   90.00
_cell.angle_beta   90.00
_cell.angle_gamma   90.00
#
_symmetry.space_group_name_H-M   'P 1'
#
loop_
_entity.id
_entity.type
_entity.pdbx_description
1 polymer ?
#
loop_
_entity_poly.entity_id
_entity_poly.type
_entity_poly.pdbx_seq_one_letter_code
_entity_poly.pdbx_strand_id
1 'polypeptide(L)'
;MGFENVFVEIAAMLAVVTVIGSIGLMLRQPLIVSFIAAGIILGPSVLGLVAATEPIELLAQMGIALLLFVVGLKLDLHIIRTMGTVALATGLGQVLFTSIFGFLIALALGMSPVGALYVGVALTFSSTIIIVKLLSDKRELDSLYGRIAVGFLIVQDIAVVVAMMTMSALSGASDEATLGWVAIELAARLIAAAALMFVMMRYVLPTLVETMARSQELLLIFAIAWGVGLAALGEWAGFSKEAGAFLAGFSLASTRYREAINARLTG
;
A
#
# COMPACT_ATOMS: atom_id res chain seq x y z
N MET A 1 -18.48 4.38 -27.85
CA MET A 1 -17.82 5.62 -28.32
C MET A 1 -16.74 5.95 -27.31
N GLY A 2 -15.55 5.38 -27.51
CA GLY A 2 -14.40 5.68 -26.66
C GLY A 2 -13.69 6.92 -27.18
N PHE A 3 -12.99 7.63 -26.31
CA PHE A 3 -12.10 8.70 -26.74
C PHE A 3 -10.98 8.10 -27.60
N GLU A 4 -10.77 8.60 -28.82
CA GLU A 4 -9.66 8.14 -29.69
C GLU A 4 -8.28 8.55 -29.15
N ASN A 5 -8.26 9.50 -28.21
CA ASN A 5 -7.05 10.06 -27.62
C ASN A 5 -7.06 9.90 -26.09
N VAL A 6 -6.09 9.15 -25.57
CA VAL A 6 -5.88 8.88 -24.13
C VAL A 6 -5.77 10.16 -23.31
N PHE A 7 -5.16 11.23 -23.86
CA PHE A 7 -5.07 12.51 -23.16
C PHE A 7 -6.45 13.13 -22.93
N VAL A 8 -7.34 13.05 -23.93
CA VAL A 8 -8.71 13.56 -23.82
C VAL A 8 -9.53 12.71 -22.86
N GLU A 9 -9.33 11.39 -22.88
CA GLU A 9 -9.94 10.46 -21.93
C GLU A 9 -9.59 10.82 -20.47
N ILE A 10 -8.31 11.00 -20.17
CA ILE A 10 -7.84 11.38 -18.83
C ILE A 10 -8.38 12.76 -18.44
N ALA A 11 -8.35 13.74 -19.35
CA ALA A 11 -8.86 15.08 -19.08
C ALA A 11 -10.37 15.06 -18.76
N ALA A 12 -11.16 14.32 -19.55
CA ALA A 12 -12.59 14.14 -19.31
C ALA A 12 -12.86 13.41 -17.98
N MET A 13 -12.08 12.37 -17.68
CA MET A 13 -12.17 11.64 -16.41
C MET A 13 -11.91 12.57 -15.23
N LEU A 14 -10.84 13.38 -15.26
CA LEU A 14 -10.52 14.34 -14.20
C LEU A 14 -11.64 15.38 -14.02
N ALA A 15 -12.24 15.86 -15.12
CA ALA A 15 -13.35 16.81 -15.05
C ALA A 15 -14.58 16.19 -14.36
N VAL A 16 -14.98 14.99 -14.76
CA VAL A 16 -16.13 14.29 -14.17
C VAL A 16 -15.88 13.90 -12.72
N VAL A 17 -14.69 13.37 -12.40
CA VAL A 17 -14.29 13.03 -11.03
C VAL A 17 -14.31 14.27 -10.13
N THR A 18 -13.93 15.44 -10.64
CA THR A 18 -14.02 16.71 -9.88
C THR A 18 -15.45 17.09 -9.56
N VAL A 19 -16.38 16.96 -10.52
CA VAL A 19 -17.81 17.24 -10.30
C VAL A 19 -18.39 16.26 -9.27
N ILE A 20 -18.17 14.96 -9.46
CA ILE A 20 -18.68 13.92 -8.56
C ILE A 20 -18.07 14.05 -7.16
N GLY A 21 -16.76 14.34 -7.07
CA GLY A 21 -16.08 14.61 -5.80
C GLY A 21 -16.62 15.84 -5.09
N SER A 22 -16.93 16.92 -5.83
CA SER A 22 -17.54 18.13 -5.27
C SER A 22 -18.94 17.84 -4.71
N ILE A 23 -19.76 17.08 -5.43
CA ILE A 23 -21.07 16.62 -4.95
C ILE A 23 -20.90 15.75 -3.69
N GLY A 24 -19.95 14.82 -3.70
CA GLY A 24 -19.63 13.98 -2.55
C GLY A 24 -19.25 14.81 -1.32
N LEU A 25 -18.44 15.85 -1.51
CA LEU A 25 -18.07 16.78 -0.44
C LEU A 25 -19.29 17.54 0.12
N MET A 26 -20.19 18.01 -0.76
CA MET A 26 -21.46 18.65 -0.34
C MET A 26 -22.33 17.69 0.48
N LEU A 27 -22.31 16.39 0.14
CA LEU A 27 -23.00 15.33 0.87
C LEU A 27 -22.24 14.83 2.10
N ARG A 28 -21.12 15.46 2.46
CA ARG A 28 -20.22 15.09 3.58
C ARG A 28 -19.68 13.65 3.47
N GLN A 29 -19.55 13.14 2.25
CA GLN A 29 -18.95 11.84 1.97
C GLN A 29 -17.43 11.96 1.82
N PRO A 30 -16.65 10.92 2.19
CA PRO A 30 -15.24 10.89 1.89
C PRO A 30 -14.96 10.98 0.39
N LEU A 31 -13.96 11.78 0.01
CA LEU A 31 -13.62 11.99 -1.41
C LEU A 31 -13.26 10.69 -2.13
N ILE A 32 -12.54 9.78 -1.48
CA ILE A 32 -12.15 8.51 -2.10
C ILE A 32 -13.34 7.65 -2.50
N VAL A 33 -14.43 7.66 -1.71
CA VAL A 33 -15.68 6.96 -2.05
C VAL A 33 -16.30 7.58 -3.29
N SER A 34 -16.28 8.90 -3.39
CA SER A 34 -16.80 9.64 -4.54
C SER A 34 -15.98 9.38 -5.81
N PHE A 35 -14.66 9.24 -5.69
CA PHE A 35 -13.77 8.93 -6.81
C PHE A 35 -13.94 7.48 -7.29
N ILE A 36 -14.13 6.51 -6.38
CA ILE A 36 -14.48 5.14 -6.74
C ILE A 36 -15.83 5.09 -7.45
N ALA A 37 -16.84 5.79 -6.92
CA ALA A 37 -18.15 5.89 -7.56
C ALA A 37 -18.06 6.52 -8.95
N ALA A 38 -17.27 7.58 -9.12
CA ALA A 38 -16.99 8.19 -10.41
C ALA A 38 -16.37 7.21 -11.40
N GLY A 39 -15.38 6.41 -10.96
CA GLY A 39 -14.76 5.37 -11.78
C GLY A 39 -15.76 4.29 -12.21
N ILE A 40 -16.64 3.84 -11.30
CA ILE A 40 -17.70 2.85 -11.63
C ILE A 40 -18.69 3.42 -12.65
N ILE A 41 -19.10 4.69 -12.48
CA ILE A 41 -20.04 5.36 -13.39
C ILE A 41 -19.41 5.55 -14.77
N LEU A 42 -18.16 6.01 -14.85
CA LEU A 42 -17.45 6.25 -16.10
C LEU A 42 -17.02 4.96 -16.79
N GLY A 43 -16.75 3.91 -16.02
CA GLY A 43 -16.28 2.62 -16.49
C GLY A 43 -17.33 1.83 -17.27
N PRO A 44 -16.93 0.65 -17.81
CA PRO A 44 -17.77 -0.21 -18.64
C PRO A 44 -19.02 -0.72 -17.94
N SER A 45 -19.03 -0.74 -16.60
CA SER A 45 -20.15 -1.23 -15.80
C SER A 45 -21.41 -0.33 -15.89
N VAL A 46 -21.27 0.95 -16.24
CA VAL A 46 -22.39 1.90 -16.30
C VAL A 46 -22.44 2.67 -17.61
N LEU A 47 -21.49 3.59 -17.86
CA LEU A 47 -21.52 4.43 -19.07
C LEU A 47 -20.59 3.92 -20.18
N GLY A 48 -19.54 3.15 -19.84
CA GLY A 48 -18.56 2.64 -20.80
C GLY A 48 -17.81 3.72 -21.59
N LEU A 49 -17.59 4.86 -20.94
CA LEU A 49 -16.86 6.00 -21.51
C LEU A 49 -15.34 5.85 -21.36
N VAL A 50 -14.91 5.18 -20.30
CA VAL A 50 -13.50 4.94 -19.96
C VAL A 50 -13.26 3.44 -19.84
N ALA A 51 -12.15 2.96 -20.41
CA ALA A 51 -11.73 1.57 -20.30
C ALA A 51 -10.45 1.45 -19.46
N ALA A 52 -10.24 0.30 -18.81
CA ALA A 52 -8.96 0.01 -18.17
C ALA A 52 -7.91 -0.22 -19.27
N THR A 53 -7.11 0.81 -19.53
CA THR A 53 -6.00 0.79 -20.48
C THR A 53 -4.67 0.86 -19.74
N GLU A 54 -3.59 0.35 -20.34
CA GLU A 54 -2.25 0.38 -19.73
C GLU A 54 -1.84 1.77 -19.18
N PRO A 55 -2.10 2.91 -19.88
CA PRO A 55 -1.76 4.22 -19.34
C PRO A 55 -2.52 4.58 -18.06
N ILE A 56 -3.81 4.20 -17.96
CA ILE A 56 -4.63 4.46 -16.77
C ILE A 56 -4.16 3.59 -15.60
N GLU A 57 -3.81 2.34 -15.86
CA GLU A 57 -3.26 1.43 -14.85
C GLU A 57 -1.91 1.92 -14.31
N LEU A 58 -1.00 2.36 -15.18
CA LEU A 58 0.29 2.94 -14.78
C LEU A 58 0.08 4.20 -13.93
N LEU A 59 -0.83 5.08 -14.33
CA LEU A 59 -1.15 6.30 -13.57
C LEU A 59 -1.70 5.96 -12.18
N ALA A 60 -2.58 4.96 -12.09
CA ALA A 60 -3.13 4.47 -10.83
C ALA A 60 -2.04 3.90 -9.92
N GLN A 61 -1.16 3.05 -10.45
CA GLN A 61 -0.03 2.47 -9.69
C GLN A 61 0.92 3.54 -9.17
N MET A 62 1.27 4.53 -10.00
CA MET A 62 2.09 5.67 -9.59
C MET A 62 1.41 6.50 -8.49
N GLY A 63 0.12 6.82 -8.66
CA GLY A 63 -0.64 7.57 -7.68
C GLY A 63 -0.72 6.87 -6.31
N ILE A 64 -0.93 5.55 -6.31
CA ILE A 64 -0.97 4.73 -5.09
C ILE A 64 0.42 4.68 -4.44
N ALA A 65 1.48 4.47 -5.21
CA ALA A 65 2.85 4.48 -4.70
C ALA A 65 3.18 5.83 -4.04
N LEU A 66 2.88 6.95 -4.71
CA LEU A 66 3.12 8.28 -4.16
C LEU A 66 2.29 8.57 -2.90
N LEU A 67 1.02 8.13 -2.88
CA LEU A 67 0.16 8.26 -1.69
C LEU A 67 0.76 7.52 -0.50
N LEU A 68 1.14 6.26 -0.67
CA LEU A 68 1.68 5.44 0.41
C LEU A 68 3.08 5.89 0.82
N PHE A 69 3.88 6.40 -0.12
CA PHE A 69 5.13 7.08 0.16
C PHE A 69 4.92 8.29 1.09
N VAL A 70 4.00 9.19 0.75
CA VAL A 70 3.66 10.35 1.58
C VAL A 70 3.20 9.91 2.97
N VAL A 71 2.45 8.82 3.07
CA VAL A 71 1.97 8.28 4.34
C VAL A 71 3.13 7.73 5.16
N GLY A 72 4.04 6.96 4.55
CA GLY A 72 5.27 6.50 5.19
C GLY A 72 6.13 7.66 5.67
N LEU A 73 6.20 8.76 4.90
CA LEU A 73 6.93 9.98 5.25
C LEU A 73 6.36 10.68 6.48
N LYS A 74 5.04 10.62 6.68
CA LYS A 74 4.34 11.18 7.84
C LYS A 74 4.48 10.32 9.10
N LEU A 75 4.97 9.10 8.99
CA LEU A 75 5.09 8.19 10.11
C LEU A 75 6.18 8.65 11.08
N ASP A 76 5.89 8.58 12.37
CA ASP A 76 6.83 8.93 13.44
C ASP A 76 7.50 7.67 13.99
N LEU A 77 8.81 7.59 13.82
CA LEU A 77 9.66 6.51 14.31
C LEU A 77 9.55 6.30 15.83
N HIS A 78 9.32 7.39 16.58
CA HIS A 78 9.15 7.30 18.03
C HIS A 78 7.88 6.52 18.39
N ILE A 79 6.83 6.65 17.56
CA ILE A 79 5.58 5.94 17.80
C ILE A 79 5.61 4.50 17.31
N ILE A 80 6.34 4.18 16.25
CA ILE A 80 6.59 2.76 15.94
C ILE A 80 7.37 2.08 17.07
N ARG A 81 8.35 2.75 17.67
CA ARG A 81 9.14 2.14 18.74
C ARG A 81 8.30 1.88 20.00
N THR A 82 7.31 2.72 20.28
CA THR A 82 6.44 2.61 21.46
C THR A 82 5.17 1.78 21.22
N MET A 83 4.67 1.74 19.98
CA MET A 83 3.42 1.06 19.60
C MET A 83 3.62 -0.13 18.66
N GLY A 84 4.85 -0.42 18.23
CA GLY A 84 5.13 -1.47 17.24
C GLY A 84 4.76 -2.86 17.72
N THR A 85 4.95 -3.15 19.01
CA THR A 85 4.49 -4.40 19.63
C THR A 85 2.97 -4.50 19.65
N VAL A 86 2.27 -3.39 19.94
CA VAL A 86 0.80 -3.33 19.91
C VAL A 86 0.29 -3.53 18.48
N ALA A 87 0.86 -2.83 17.50
CA ALA A 87 0.51 -2.95 16.09
C ALA A 87 0.77 -4.37 15.55
N LEU A 88 1.89 -4.99 15.93
CA LEU A 88 2.21 -6.36 15.55
C LEU A 88 1.26 -7.37 16.19
N ALA A 89 1.02 -7.25 17.50
CA ALA A 89 0.12 -8.16 18.22
C ALA A 89 -1.33 -8.03 17.71
N THR A 90 -1.81 -6.81 17.51
CA THR A 90 -3.17 -6.56 17.00
C THR A 90 -3.32 -6.95 15.54
N GLY A 91 -2.33 -6.66 14.68
CA GLY A 91 -2.33 -7.05 13.27
C GLY A 91 -2.31 -8.56 13.07
N LEU A 92 -1.35 -9.26 13.69
CA LEU A 92 -1.29 -10.73 13.62
C LEU A 92 -2.50 -11.38 14.29
N GLY A 93 -2.95 -10.85 15.43
CA GLY A 93 -4.14 -11.33 16.12
C GLY A 93 -5.40 -11.22 15.26
N GLN A 94 -5.59 -10.08 14.60
CA GLN A 94 -6.70 -9.87 13.67
C GLN A 94 -6.60 -10.79 12.46
N VAL A 95 -5.42 -10.91 11.83
CA VAL A 95 -5.19 -11.76 10.66
C VAL A 95 -5.54 -13.21 10.96
N LEU A 96 -5.04 -13.74 12.07
CA LEU A 96 -5.32 -15.11 12.51
C LEU A 96 -6.80 -15.28 12.81
N PHE A 97 -7.40 -14.35 13.55
CA PHE A 97 -8.82 -14.41 13.90
C PHE A 97 -9.70 -14.45 12.64
N THR A 98 -9.56 -13.48 11.73
CA THR A 98 -10.39 -13.42 10.51
C THR A 98 -10.12 -14.60 9.58
N SER A 99 -8.87 -15.06 9.48
CA SER A 99 -8.52 -16.22 8.65
C SER A 99 -9.17 -17.50 9.18
N ILE A 100 -9.13 -17.73 10.50
CA ILE A 100 -9.74 -18.92 11.13
C ILE A 100 -11.26 -18.91 10.95
N PHE A 101 -11.92 -17.81 11.29
CA PHE A 101 -13.39 -17.75 11.16
C PHE A 101 -13.82 -17.80 9.68
N GLY A 102 -13.11 -17.11 8.79
CA GLY A 102 -13.36 -17.19 7.34
C GLY A 102 -13.20 -18.60 6.79
N PHE A 103 -12.16 -19.32 7.21
CA PHE A 103 -11.92 -20.72 6.86
C PHE A 103 -13.07 -21.63 7.33
N LEU A 104 -13.50 -21.49 8.59
CA LEU A 104 -14.59 -22.30 9.15
C LEU A 104 -15.92 -22.03 8.45
N ILE A 105 -16.21 -20.76 8.13
CA ILE A 105 -17.41 -20.39 7.36
C ILE A 105 -17.34 -21.00 5.95
N ALA A 106 -16.20 -20.90 5.26
CA ALA A 106 -16.03 -21.45 3.93
C ALA A 106 -16.17 -22.99 3.90
N LEU A 107 -15.64 -23.70 4.92
CA LEU A 107 -15.88 -25.13 5.10
C LEU A 107 -17.36 -25.44 5.32
N ALA A 108 -18.05 -24.67 6.15
CA ALA A 108 -19.49 -24.86 6.40
C ALA A 108 -20.35 -24.63 5.15
N LEU A 109 -19.86 -23.80 4.20
CA LEU A 109 -20.45 -23.60 2.88
C LEU A 109 -20.12 -24.72 1.87
N GLY A 110 -19.38 -25.75 2.29
CA GLY A 110 -19.05 -26.92 1.47
C GLY A 110 -17.82 -26.76 0.57
N MET A 111 -16.98 -25.74 0.80
CA MET A 111 -15.75 -25.56 0.03
C MET A 111 -14.70 -26.62 0.42
N SER A 112 -13.81 -26.97 -0.52
CA SER A 112 -12.66 -27.83 -0.22
C SER A 112 -11.75 -27.17 0.82
N PRO A 113 -10.99 -27.94 1.64
CA PRO A 113 -10.09 -27.35 2.65
C PRO A 113 -9.09 -26.35 2.06
N VAL A 114 -8.54 -26.64 0.88
CA VAL A 114 -7.63 -25.72 0.18
C VAL A 114 -8.37 -24.45 -0.25
N GLY A 115 -9.56 -24.57 -0.84
CA GLY A 115 -10.38 -23.42 -1.25
C GLY A 115 -10.84 -22.57 -0.06
N ALA A 116 -11.22 -23.21 1.04
CA ALA A 116 -11.59 -22.54 2.28
C ALA A 116 -10.41 -21.77 2.88
N LEU A 117 -9.18 -22.28 2.77
CA LEU A 117 -7.99 -21.59 3.23
C LEU A 117 -7.72 -20.32 2.40
N TYR A 118 -7.84 -20.42 1.07
CA TYR A 118 -7.75 -19.25 0.18
C TYR A 118 -8.78 -18.18 0.54
N VAL A 119 -10.03 -18.58 0.78
CA VAL A 119 -11.09 -17.65 1.18
C VAL A 119 -10.82 -17.04 2.55
N GLY A 120 -10.40 -17.84 3.54
CA GLY A 120 -10.09 -17.34 4.88
C GLY A 120 -8.99 -16.27 4.88
N VAL A 121 -7.89 -16.53 4.15
CA VAL A 121 -6.81 -15.54 4.00
C VAL A 121 -7.28 -14.34 3.18
N ALA A 122 -8.05 -14.54 2.10
CA ALA A 122 -8.56 -13.44 1.28
C ALA A 122 -9.52 -12.50 2.05
N LEU A 123 -10.35 -13.05 2.94
CA LEU A 123 -11.24 -12.26 3.81
C LEU A 123 -10.48 -11.40 4.81
N THR A 124 -9.21 -11.70 5.04
CA THR A 124 -8.38 -10.93 5.94
C THR A 124 -7.93 -9.62 5.30
N PHE A 125 -7.93 -9.44 3.98
CA PHE A 125 -7.51 -8.19 3.33
C PHE A 125 -8.29 -6.97 3.86
N SER A 126 -7.55 -5.91 4.19
CA SER A 126 -8.09 -4.61 4.54
C SER A 126 -7.78 -3.62 3.43
N SER A 127 -8.59 -2.58 3.33
CA SER A 127 -8.35 -1.50 2.37
C SER A 127 -7.39 -0.48 2.97
N THR A 128 -6.10 -0.82 3.02
CA THR A 128 -5.02 0.04 3.55
C THR A 128 -5.10 1.45 2.99
N ILE A 129 -5.20 1.57 1.65
CA ILE A 129 -5.31 2.85 0.94
C ILE A 129 -6.49 3.69 1.44
N ILE A 130 -7.66 3.07 1.61
CA ILE A 130 -8.89 3.78 1.99
C ILE A 130 -8.77 4.27 3.43
N ILE A 131 -8.36 3.41 4.37
CA ILE A 131 -8.24 3.78 5.79
C ILE A 131 -7.19 4.88 5.96
N VAL A 132 -6.03 4.71 5.33
CA VAL A 132 -4.95 5.69 5.35
C VAL A 132 -5.40 7.02 4.75
N LYS A 133 -6.11 7.00 3.61
CA LYS A 133 -6.62 8.22 2.98
C LYS A 133 -7.66 8.91 3.86
N LEU A 134 -8.58 8.16 4.45
CA LEU A 134 -9.58 8.69 5.40
C LEU A 134 -8.93 9.37 6.61
N LEU A 135 -7.93 8.72 7.22
CA LEU A 135 -7.18 9.30 8.33
C LEU A 135 -6.38 10.53 7.89
N SER A 136 -5.80 10.52 6.69
CA SER A 136 -5.06 11.65 6.13
C SER A 136 -5.98 12.86 5.90
N ASP A 137 -7.14 12.64 5.30
CA ASP A 137 -8.12 13.69 5.00
C ASP A 137 -8.69 14.31 6.27
N LYS A 138 -8.86 13.50 7.33
CA LYS A 138 -9.23 13.99 8.67
C LYS A 138 -8.08 14.59 9.47
N ARG A 139 -6.84 14.52 8.99
CA ARG A 139 -5.62 14.91 9.72
C ARG A 139 -5.42 14.10 11.02
N GLU A 140 -5.91 12.87 11.04
CA GLU A 140 -5.90 11.95 12.18
C GLU A 140 -4.76 10.91 12.09
N LEU A 141 -3.93 10.95 11.05
CA LEU A 141 -2.77 10.05 10.89
C LEU A 141 -1.81 10.11 12.09
N ASP A 142 -1.70 11.28 12.73
CA ASP A 142 -0.81 11.49 13.87
C ASP A 142 -1.43 11.11 15.23
N SER A 143 -2.72 10.79 15.26
CA SER A 143 -3.39 10.34 16.49
C SER A 143 -2.91 8.96 16.92
N LEU A 144 -3.11 8.60 18.20
CA LEU A 144 -2.74 7.29 18.72
C LEU A 144 -3.40 6.16 17.92
N TYR A 145 -4.70 6.23 17.68
CA TYR A 145 -5.41 5.21 16.92
C TYR A 145 -5.04 5.24 15.43
N GLY A 146 -4.73 6.41 14.85
CA GLY A 146 -4.29 6.53 13.46
C GLY A 146 -2.94 5.85 13.25
N ARG A 147 -1.98 6.06 14.15
CA ARG A 147 -0.66 5.42 14.10
C ARG A 147 -0.74 3.92 14.35
N ILE A 148 -1.59 3.47 15.28
CA ILE A 148 -1.87 2.03 15.48
C ILE A 148 -2.56 1.43 14.25
N ALA A 149 -3.54 2.12 13.66
CA ALA A 149 -4.25 1.69 12.46
C ALA A 149 -3.28 1.46 11.30
N VAL A 150 -2.46 2.46 10.98
CA VAL A 150 -1.44 2.35 9.93
C VAL A 150 -0.44 1.23 10.27
N GLY A 151 0.00 1.15 11.53
CA GLY A 151 0.91 0.11 12.01
C GLY A 151 0.40 -1.32 11.76
N PHE A 152 -0.83 -1.63 12.16
CA PHE A 152 -1.37 -2.98 11.98
C PHE A 152 -1.67 -3.27 10.50
N LEU A 153 -2.10 -2.28 9.70
CA LEU A 153 -2.31 -2.44 8.25
C LEU A 153 -1.04 -2.89 7.51
N ILE A 154 0.12 -2.36 7.90
CA ILE A 154 1.41 -2.79 7.33
C ILE A 154 1.72 -4.24 7.71
N VAL A 155 1.55 -4.57 9.00
CA VAL A 155 1.76 -5.94 9.50
C VAL A 155 0.85 -6.91 8.77
N GLN A 156 -0.40 -6.51 8.55
CA GLN A 156 -1.41 -7.26 7.84
C GLN A 156 -1.04 -7.47 6.37
N ASP A 157 -0.67 -6.43 5.63
CA ASP A 157 -0.27 -6.53 4.22
C ASP A 157 0.93 -7.50 4.07
N ILE A 158 1.93 -7.40 4.96
CA ILE A 158 3.08 -8.32 4.97
C ILE A 158 2.63 -9.75 5.29
N ALA A 159 1.81 -9.95 6.32
CA ALA A 159 1.35 -11.28 6.74
C ALA A 159 0.54 -11.97 5.64
N VAL A 160 -0.30 -11.22 4.92
CA VAL A 160 -1.12 -11.75 3.82
C VAL A 160 -0.26 -12.07 2.60
N VAL A 161 0.71 -11.23 2.24
CA VAL A 161 1.68 -11.55 1.17
C VAL A 161 2.43 -12.84 1.50
N VAL A 162 2.93 -12.96 2.73
CA VAL A 162 3.60 -14.17 3.24
C VAL A 162 2.67 -15.38 3.13
N ALA A 163 1.42 -15.28 3.58
CA ALA A 163 0.44 -16.36 3.53
C ALA A 163 0.10 -16.76 2.08
N MET A 164 -0.10 -15.80 1.19
CA MET A 164 -0.42 -16.09 -0.22
C MET A 164 0.77 -16.70 -0.96
N MET A 165 2.00 -16.25 -0.68
CA MET A 165 3.22 -16.86 -1.24
C MET A 165 3.40 -18.30 -0.78
N THR A 166 3.22 -18.58 0.52
CA THR A 166 3.32 -19.94 1.05
C THR A 166 2.23 -20.86 0.48
N MET A 167 1.02 -20.34 0.32
CA MET A 167 -0.10 -21.07 -0.28
C MET A 167 0.10 -21.34 -1.77
N SER A 168 0.64 -20.38 -2.53
CA SER A 168 0.99 -20.58 -3.94
C SER A 168 2.06 -21.66 -4.08
N ALA A 169 3.09 -21.65 -3.22
CA ALA A 169 4.13 -22.69 -3.21
C ALA A 169 3.57 -24.07 -2.84
N LEU A 170 2.69 -24.13 -1.85
CA LEU A 170 1.96 -25.34 -1.45
C LEU A 170 1.12 -25.93 -2.58
N SER A 171 0.44 -25.10 -3.36
CA SER A 171 -0.40 -25.56 -4.48
C SER A 171 0.39 -26.13 -5.65
N GLY A 172 1.69 -25.78 -5.76
CA GLY A 172 2.59 -26.30 -6.78
C GLY A 172 3.49 -27.45 -6.30
N ALA A 173 3.50 -27.75 -5.00
CA ALA A 173 4.40 -28.74 -4.41
C ALA A 173 3.68 -30.06 -4.11
N SER A 174 4.07 -31.12 -4.81
CA SER A 174 3.64 -32.49 -4.56
C SER A 174 4.39 -33.19 -3.40
N ASP A 175 5.27 -32.50 -2.67
CA ASP A 175 6.13 -33.09 -1.61
C ASP A 175 6.23 -32.21 -0.35
N GLU A 176 6.04 -32.80 0.83
CA GLU A 176 6.12 -32.16 2.16
C GLU A 176 7.49 -31.56 2.49
N ALA A 177 8.56 -31.98 1.80
CA ALA A 177 9.92 -31.47 2.00
C ALA A 177 10.12 -30.01 1.52
N THR A 178 9.18 -29.46 0.74
CA THR A 178 9.27 -28.09 0.19
C THR A 178 8.82 -26.99 1.16
N LEU A 179 7.93 -27.30 2.10
CA LEU A 179 7.34 -26.31 3.01
C LEU A 179 8.36 -25.62 3.92
N GLY A 180 9.27 -26.41 4.50
CA GLY A 180 10.34 -25.88 5.35
C GLY A 180 11.30 -25.00 4.55
N TRP A 181 11.62 -25.39 3.32
CA TRP A 181 12.49 -24.61 2.43
C TRP A 181 11.86 -23.29 2.00
N VAL A 182 10.57 -23.28 1.65
CA VAL A 182 9.83 -22.06 1.29
C VAL A 182 9.78 -21.09 2.47
N ALA A 183 9.52 -21.58 3.68
CA ALA A 183 9.49 -20.74 4.87
C ALA A 183 10.87 -20.11 5.18
N ILE A 184 11.94 -20.89 5.03
CA ILE A 184 13.32 -20.41 5.20
C ILE A 184 13.67 -19.37 4.12
N GLU A 185 13.33 -19.63 2.86
CA GLU A 185 13.58 -18.70 1.76
C GLU A 185 12.85 -17.36 1.98
N LEU A 186 11.59 -17.43 2.39
CA LEU A 186 10.78 -16.25 2.67
C LEU A 186 11.34 -15.43 3.84
N ALA A 187 11.70 -16.11 4.94
CA ALA A 187 12.33 -15.48 6.09
C ALA A 187 13.67 -14.85 5.71
N ALA A 188 14.47 -15.53 4.89
CA ALA A 188 15.73 -15.00 4.38
C ALA A 188 15.51 -13.74 3.52
N ARG A 189 14.51 -13.74 2.62
CA ARG A 189 14.16 -12.57 1.81
C ARG A 189 13.71 -11.38 2.67
N LEU A 190 12.85 -11.62 3.67
CA LEU A 190 12.39 -10.58 4.61
C LEU A 190 13.55 -9.99 5.42
N ILE A 191 14.41 -10.84 5.98
CA ILE A 191 15.58 -10.41 6.76
C ILE A 191 16.56 -9.65 5.87
N ALA A 192 16.81 -10.15 4.65
CA ALA A 192 17.69 -9.50 3.69
C ALA A 192 17.16 -8.12 3.28
N ALA A 193 15.86 -8.01 2.98
CA ALA A 193 15.22 -6.74 2.65
C ALA A 193 15.27 -5.75 3.83
N ALA A 194 14.98 -6.21 5.05
CA ALA A 194 15.05 -5.39 6.26
C ALA A 194 16.49 -4.93 6.57
N ALA A 195 17.47 -5.83 6.43
CA ALA A 195 18.89 -5.52 6.62
C ALA A 195 19.40 -4.53 5.58
N LEU A 196 19.08 -4.75 4.30
CA LEU A 196 19.43 -3.84 3.21
C LEU A 196 18.83 -2.45 3.45
N MET A 197 17.56 -2.39 3.83
CA MET A 197 16.88 -1.14 4.16
C MET A 197 17.52 -0.43 5.35
N PHE A 198 17.85 -1.16 6.42
CA PHE A 198 18.53 -0.61 7.58
C PHE A 198 19.90 -0.03 7.21
N VAL A 199 20.69 -0.75 6.42
CA VAL A 199 21.99 -0.27 5.92
C VAL A 199 21.82 0.98 5.07
N MET A 200 20.84 0.99 4.15
CA MET A 200 20.54 2.16 3.33
C MET A 200 20.14 3.36 4.18
N MET A 201 19.25 3.19 5.16
CA MET A 201 18.85 4.26 6.08
C MET A 201 19.99 4.79 6.93
N ARG A 202 20.90 3.92 7.38
CA ARG A 202 21.97 4.32 8.31
C ARG A 202 23.15 4.99 7.61
N TYR A 203 23.52 4.54 6.41
CA TYR A 203 24.77 4.91 5.76
C TYR A 203 24.60 5.66 4.43
N VAL A 204 23.62 5.28 3.61
CA VAL A 204 23.50 5.79 2.23
C VAL A 204 22.56 7.00 2.16
N LEU A 205 21.36 6.86 2.71
CA LEU A 205 20.30 7.87 2.66
C LEU A 205 20.72 9.21 3.28
N PRO A 206 21.38 9.30 4.44
CA PRO A 206 21.76 10.58 5.02
C PRO A 206 22.61 11.41 4.06
N THR A 207 23.61 10.78 3.44
CA THR A 207 24.54 11.40 2.49
C THR A 207 23.86 11.78 1.17
N LEU A 208 23.05 10.88 0.60
CA LEU A 208 22.33 11.15 -0.63
C LEU A 208 21.34 12.29 -0.47
N VAL A 209 20.49 12.23 0.58
CA VAL A 209 19.47 13.24 0.82
C VAL A 209 20.11 14.61 1.09
N GLU A 210 21.19 14.67 1.87
CA GLU A 210 21.92 15.92 2.11
C GLU A 210 22.50 16.51 0.81
N THR A 211 22.98 15.67 -0.09
CA THR A 211 23.50 16.11 -1.39
C THR A 211 22.37 16.62 -2.29
N MET A 212 21.26 15.88 -2.38
CA MET A 212 20.11 16.26 -3.20
C MET A 212 19.41 17.51 -2.66
N ALA A 213 19.43 17.72 -1.34
CA ALA A 213 18.82 18.87 -0.68
C ALA A 213 19.50 20.22 -0.97
N ARG A 214 20.63 20.23 -1.70
CA ARG A 214 21.23 21.47 -2.21
C ARG A 214 20.32 22.22 -3.19
N SER A 215 19.41 21.50 -3.86
CA SER A 215 18.34 22.09 -4.68
C SER A 215 17.00 21.48 -4.28
N GLN A 216 16.00 22.33 -4.08
CA GLN A 216 14.65 21.87 -3.73
C GLN A 216 14.01 21.02 -4.84
N GLU A 217 14.32 21.32 -6.10
CA GLU A 217 13.81 20.56 -7.25
C GLU A 217 14.46 19.17 -7.32
N LEU A 218 15.77 19.08 -7.10
CA LEU A 218 16.49 17.80 -7.05
C LEU A 218 16.01 16.95 -5.89
N LEU A 219 15.76 17.55 -4.72
CA LEU A 219 15.22 16.85 -3.56
C LEU A 219 13.84 16.24 -3.84
N LEU A 220 12.96 16.97 -4.55
CA LEU A 220 11.64 16.49 -4.92
C LEU A 220 11.72 15.34 -5.93
N ILE A 221 12.52 15.50 -7.00
CA ILE A 221 12.73 14.45 -8.00
C ILE A 221 13.31 13.20 -7.35
N PHE A 222 14.30 13.37 -6.47
CA PHE A 222 14.86 12.27 -5.69
C PHE A 222 13.81 11.58 -4.82
N ALA A 223 12.97 12.32 -4.09
CA ALA A 223 11.94 11.73 -3.24
C ALA A 223 10.94 10.89 -4.04
N ILE A 224 10.48 11.40 -5.19
CA ILE A 224 9.58 10.68 -6.10
C ILE A 224 10.27 9.44 -6.67
N ALA A 225 11.50 9.58 -7.17
CA ALA A 225 12.29 8.48 -7.73
C ALA A 225 12.57 7.40 -6.66
N TRP A 226 12.83 7.81 -5.42
CA TRP A 226 13.02 6.91 -4.29
C TRP A 226 11.73 6.16 -3.95
N GLY A 227 10.61 6.86 -3.86
CA GLY A 227 9.29 6.28 -3.59
C GLY A 227 8.88 5.24 -4.63
N VAL A 228 8.91 5.61 -5.91
CA VAL A 228 8.55 4.72 -7.02
C VAL A 228 9.59 3.61 -7.23
N GLY A 229 10.87 3.93 -7.07
CA GLY A 229 11.97 2.96 -7.22
C GLY A 229 11.90 1.85 -6.18
N LEU A 230 11.63 2.18 -4.91
CA LEU A 230 11.44 1.15 -3.88
C LEU A 230 10.12 0.40 -4.02
N ALA A 231 9.06 1.01 -4.57
CA ALA A 231 7.84 0.29 -4.94
C ALA A 231 8.13 -0.80 -5.99
N ALA A 232 8.88 -0.47 -7.04
CA ALA A 232 9.30 -1.41 -8.08
C ALA A 232 10.25 -2.50 -7.53
N LEU A 233 11.18 -2.14 -6.66
CA LEU A 233 12.06 -3.12 -5.99
C LEU A 233 11.27 -4.05 -5.06
N GLY A 234 10.25 -3.53 -4.37
CA GLY A 234 9.34 -4.32 -3.54
C GLY A 234 8.65 -5.40 -4.37
N GLU A 235 8.02 -5.01 -5.48
CA GLU A 235 7.38 -5.93 -6.44
C GLU A 235 8.37 -6.97 -6.98
N TRP A 236 9.56 -6.55 -7.40
CA TRP A 236 10.59 -7.45 -7.89
C TRP A 236 11.07 -8.46 -6.83
N ALA A 237 11.13 -8.04 -5.56
CA ALA A 237 11.48 -8.91 -4.43
C ALA A 237 10.34 -9.86 -4.00
N GLY A 238 9.15 -9.72 -4.59
CA GLY A 238 7.95 -10.51 -4.25
C GLY A 238 7.07 -9.89 -3.16
N PHE A 239 7.33 -8.64 -2.77
CA PHE A 239 6.45 -7.85 -1.91
C PHE A 239 5.43 -7.06 -2.75
N SER A 240 4.48 -6.41 -2.11
CA SER A 240 3.55 -5.51 -2.80
C SER A 240 4.22 -4.16 -3.15
N LYS A 241 3.78 -3.51 -4.22
CA LYS A 241 4.26 -2.16 -4.61
C LYS A 241 4.00 -1.16 -3.48
N GLU A 242 2.88 -1.36 -2.80
CA GLU A 242 2.38 -0.59 -1.66
C GLU A 242 3.37 -0.61 -0.49
N ALA A 243 3.83 -1.81 -0.11
CA ALA A 243 4.80 -1.98 0.97
C ALA A 243 6.13 -1.32 0.62
N GLY A 244 6.62 -1.49 -0.61
CA GLY A 244 7.85 -0.85 -1.08
C GLY A 244 7.76 0.69 -1.03
N ALA A 245 6.68 1.27 -1.54
CA ALA A 245 6.45 2.70 -1.53
C ALA A 245 6.32 3.27 -0.11
N PHE A 246 5.59 2.58 0.76
CA PHE A 246 5.46 2.95 2.17
C PHE A 246 6.81 2.94 2.90
N LEU A 247 7.59 1.88 2.72
CA LEU A 247 8.93 1.75 3.31
C LEU A 247 9.89 2.84 2.81
N ALA A 248 9.75 3.25 1.55
CA ALA A 248 10.49 4.37 1.00
C ALA A 248 10.18 5.68 1.73
N GLY A 249 8.89 5.96 1.97
CA GLY A 249 8.45 7.10 2.76
C GLY A 249 8.99 7.03 4.18
N PHE A 250 8.83 5.87 4.82
CA PHE A 250 9.30 5.59 6.16
C PHE A 250 10.81 5.82 6.33
N SER A 251 11.60 5.40 5.35
CA SER A 251 13.06 5.58 5.36
C SER A 251 13.46 7.07 5.39
N LEU A 252 12.72 7.92 4.66
CA LEU A 252 12.95 9.36 4.60
C LEU A 252 12.32 10.13 5.77
N ALA A 253 11.34 9.54 6.46
CA ALA A 253 10.69 10.14 7.64
C ALA A 253 11.68 10.42 8.80
N SER A 254 12.80 9.70 8.81
CA SER A 254 13.90 9.85 9.79
C SER A 254 14.85 11.01 9.51
N THR A 255 14.76 11.61 8.32
CA THR A 255 15.68 12.65 7.87
C THR A 255 15.19 14.05 8.24
N ARG A 256 16.12 14.99 8.42
CA ARG A 256 15.80 16.42 8.68
C ARG A 256 15.01 17.10 7.54
N TYR A 257 14.91 16.45 6.37
CA TYR A 257 14.28 16.98 5.18
C TYR A 257 12.84 16.51 4.97
N ARG A 258 12.32 15.70 5.90
CA ARG A 258 10.94 15.18 5.88
C ARG A 258 9.91 16.27 5.61
N GLU A 259 9.97 17.38 6.36
CA GLU A 259 8.99 18.47 6.23
C GLU A 259 9.07 19.16 4.86
N ALA A 260 10.28 19.39 4.35
CA ALA A 260 10.49 20.00 3.05
C ALA A 260 9.93 19.14 1.91
N ILE A 261 10.12 17.81 1.99
CA ILE A 261 9.57 16.86 1.02
C ILE A 261 8.04 16.81 1.13
N ASN A 262 7.51 16.69 2.36
CA ASN A 262 6.07 16.60 2.60
C ASN A 262 5.32 17.86 2.15
N ALA A 263 5.87 19.05 2.42
CA ALA A 263 5.28 20.31 2.02
C ALA A 263 5.17 20.48 0.50
N ARG A 264 6.01 19.81 -0.29
CA ARG A 264 5.95 19.87 -1.76
C ARG A 264 5.05 18.79 -2.38
N LEU A 265 4.90 17.65 -1.71
CA LEU A 265 4.07 16.55 -2.20
C LEU A 265 2.61 16.63 -1.74
N THR A 266 2.35 17.33 -0.63
CA THR A 266 1.00 17.45 -0.04
C THR A 266 0.53 18.87 0.19
N GLY A 267 1.42 19.86 0.04
CA GLY A 267 1.10 21.27 0.22
C GLY A 267 0.42 21.89 -1.00
#